data_AF-A0A1Y4B8K8-F1
#
_entry.id   AF-A0A1Y4B8K8-F1
#
_cell.length_a   1.000
_cell.length_b   1.000
_cell.length_c   1.000
_cell.angle_alpha   90.00
_cell.angle_beta   90.00
_cell.angle_gamma   90.00
#
_symmetry.space_group_name_H-M   'P 1'
#
loop_
_entity.id
_entity.type
_entity.pdbx_description
1 polymer ?
#
loop_
_entity_poly.entity_id
_entity_poly.type
_entity_poly.pdbx_seq_one_letter_code
_entity_poly.pdbx_strand_id
1 'polypeptide(L)'
;MTYEEILKRQAQLLPKSINWWPNFFYHFTDIHNAVNILSDGWIMSREKIKNTNRMINDNASRMVIDATINENKKYARLYFRPLTPTQYHNEGYKPKILRQLEADCPVPVFFCLNSAQILNYPGTKFAEKGLAGGRHNIKTGVDAFSELNFDKIYHDGWYDSSCDNDIKYYRLSEIINKKGFPLEPFLQCILCRSVAEKDMLLYLLQRRSKNLYEKYKKKIIFRPKLKCFNSNHTGIFIKEVYMDDSDLYIIFNDAEQRYTHEEEIIDFVVSIEISYLTDDKKIINTVYLSEQFNYTKIRGCEVDNLEIPEEAYFIRIKVTFDDCEMYKNEIYVPYSEFW
;
A
#
# COMPACT_ATOMS: atom_id res chain seq x y z
N MET A 1 -31.60 -0.48 15.25
CA MET A 1 -30.65 0.17 14.33
C MET A 1 -29.76 -0.93 13.75
N THR A 2 -29.40 -0.89 12.47
CA THR A 2 -28.49 -1.86 11.83
C THR A 2 -27.08 -1.26 11.68
N TYR A 3 -26.07 -2.09 11.41
CA TYR A 3 -24.73 -1.61 11.07
C TYR A 3 -24.75 -0.64 9.87
N GLU A 4 -25.55 -0.95 8.85
CA GLU A 4 -25.68 -0.12 7.66
C GLU A 4 -26.28 1.26 7.97
N GLU A 5 -27.31 1.31 8.82
CA GLU A 5 -27.90 2.57 9.27
C GLU A 5 -26.90 3.42 10.06
N ILE A 6 -26.11 2.80 10.94
CA ILE A 6 -25.07 3.50 11.71
C ILE A 6 -24.02 4.08 10.77
N LEU A 7 -23.46 3.25 9.87
CA LEU A 7 -22.43 3.66 8.93
C LEU A 7 -22.90 4.77 7.98
N LYS A 8 -24.14 4.66 7.46
CA LYS A 8 -24.76 5.68 6.61
C LYS A 8 -24.94 7.00 7.35
N ARG A 9 -25.37 6.96 8.61
CA ARG A 9 -25.46 8.15 9.46
C ARG A 9 -24.07 8.77 9.66
N GLN A 10 -23.04 7.98 9.97
CA GLN A 10 -21.68 8.51 10.15
C GLN A 10 -21.14 9.13 8.86
N ALA A 11 -21.37 8.50 7.71
CA ALA A 11 -20.98 9.05 6.41
C ALA A 11 -21.61 10.44 6.17
N GLN A 12 -22.88 10.64 6.53
CA GLN A 12 -23.57 11.92 6.35
C GLN A 12 -23.02 13.05 7.25
N LEU A 13 -22.41 12.71 8.39
CA LEU A 13 -21.82 13.69 9.31
C LEU A 13 -20.42 14.13 8.86
N LEU A 14 -19.77 13.37 7.99
CA LEU A 14 -18.40 13.62 7.55
C LEU A 14 -18.33 14.59 6.36
N PRO A 15 -17.24 15.37 6.23
CA PRO A 15 -16.98 16.20 5.06
C PRO A 15 -16.98 15.41 3.75
N LYS A 16 -17.36 16.05 2.63
CA LYS A 16 -17.41 15.41 1.31
C LYS A 16 -16.10 14.75 0.86
N SER A 17 -14.96 15.21 1.38
CA SER A 17 -13.64 14.63 1.08
C SER A 17 -13.45 13.22 1.66
N ILE A 18 -14.13 12.88 2.75
CA ILE A 18 -13.93 11.64 3.51
C ILE A 18 -15.24 10.93 3.89
N ASN A 19 -16.40 11.43 3.48
CA ASN A 19 -17.70 10.82 3.79
C ASN A 19 -17.89 9.41 3.24
N TRP A 20 -17.02 8.98 2.33
CA TRP A 20 -16.98 7.63 1.80
C TRP A 20 -16.20 6.67 2.71
N TRP A 21 -15.43 7.18 3.69
CA TRP A 21 -14.62 6.35 4.59
C TRP A 21 -15.43 5.27 5.30
N PRO A 22 -16.61 5.56 5.89
CA PRO A 22 -17.40 4.55 6.59
C PRO A 22 -17.95 3.43 5.69
N ASN A 23 -17.93 3.58 4.37
CA ASN A 23 -18.39 2.54 3.45
C ASN A 23 -17.41 1.37 3.34
N PHE A 24 -16.17 1.54 3.84
CA PHE A 24 -15.14 0.53 3.73
C PHE A 24 -14.38 0.30 5.04
N PHE A 25 -13.83 -0.89 5.17
CA PHE A 25 -12.67 -1.15 6.00
C PHE A 25 -11.44 -1.40 5.15
N TYR A 26 -10.28 -1.04 5.69
CA TYR A 26 -9.05 -0.91 4.94
C TYR A 26 -8.02 -1.93 5.39
N HIS A 27 -7.41 -2.62 4.44
CA HIS A 27 -6.17 -3.37 4.68
C HIS A 27 -5.03 -2.73 3.92
N PHE A 28 -4.05 -2.19 4.65
CA PHE A 28 -2.83 -1.59 4.12
C PHE A 28 -1.71 -2.63 4.08
N THR A 29 -1.09 -2.81 2.93
CA THR A 29 0.03 -3.74 2.79
C THR A 29 0.97 -3.38 1.64
N ASP A 30 2.08 -4.09 1.52
CA ASP A 30 3.04 -3.95 0.42
C ASP A 30 2.54 -4.74 -0.80
N ILE A 31 2.88 -4.26 -1.99
CA ILE A 31 2.42 -4.81 -3.27
C ILE A 31 2.70 -6.31 -3.42
N HIS A 32 3.84 -6.81 -2.91
CA HIS A 32 4.17 -8.23 -3.01
C HIS A 32 3.29 -9.08 -2.10
N ASN A 33 2.97 -8.59 -0.90
CA ASN A 33 1.98 -9.22 -0.05
C ASN A 33 0.58 -9.13 -0.66
N ALA A 34 0.25 -8.02 -1.34
CA ALA A 34 -1.03 -7.86 -2.01
C ALA A 34 -1.23 -8.94 -3.09
N VAL A 35 -0.21 -9.26 -3.88
CA VAL A 35 -0.25 -10.36 -4.86
C VAL A 35 -0.54 -11.70 -4.18
N ASN A 36 0.09 -11.99 -3.04
CA ASN A 36 -0.18 -13.22 -2.27
C ASN A 36 -1.62 -13.25 -1.73
N ILE A 37 -2.10 -12.15 -1.15
CA ILE A 37 -3.49 -12.02 -0.64
C ILE A 37 -4.50 -12.23 -1.78
N LEU A 38 -4.25 -11.67 -2.96
CA LEU A 38 -5.11 -11.82 -4.14
C LEU A 38 -5.12 -13.26 -4.67
N SER A 39 -3.96 -13.90 -4.68
CA SER A 39 -3.79 -15.31 -5.05
C SER A 39 -4.52 -16.24 -4.07
N ASP A 40 -4.46 -15.93 -2.79
CA ASP A 40 -5.05 -16.75 -1.73
C ASP A 40 -6.55 -16.50 -1.57
N GLY A 41 -7.01 -15.28 -1.89
CA GLY A 41 -8.39 -14.85 -1.70
C GLY A 41 -8.74 -14.52 -0.25
N TRP A 42 -7.76 -14.35 0.64
CA TRP A 42 -7.97 -14.12 2.07
C TRP A 42 -6.96 -13.15 2.68
N ILE A 43 -7.45 -12.31 3.59
CA ILE A 43 -6.65 -11.53 4.53
C ILE A 43 -6.57 -12.33 5.82
N MET A 44 -5.39 -12.89 6.11
CA MET A 44 -5.15 -13.75 7.26
C MET A 44 -4.40 -13.03 8.39
N SER A 45 -4.40 -13.63 9.58
CA SER A 45 -3.60 -13.14 10.70
C SER A 45 -2.12 -13.38 10.48
N ARG A 46 -1.27 -12.55 11.10
CA ARG A 46 0.19 -12.66 10.99
C ARG A 46 0.69 -14.05 11.37
N GLU A 47 0.14 -14.65 12.43
CA GLU A 47 0.54 -15.98 12.90
C GLU A 47 0.30 -17.06 11.82
N LYS A 48 -0.86 -17.05 11.16
CA LYS A 48 -1.17 -18.01 10.09
C LYS A 48 -0.27 -17.82 8.87
N ILE A 49 0.08 -16.58 8.55
CA ILE A 49 0.94 -16.27 7.39
C ILE A 49 2.40 -16.68 7.68
N LYS A 50 2.91 -16.46 8.89
CA LYS A 50 4.26 -16.89 9.29
C LYS A 50 4.45 -18.40 9.16
N ASN A 51 3.42 -19.18 9.48
CA ASN A 51 3.45 -20.65 9.35
C ASN A 51 3.38 -21.14 7.88
N THR A 52 3.23 -20.24 6.90
CA THR A 52 3.10 -20.59 5.46
C THR A 52 4.15 -19.94 4.55
N ASN A 53 5.13 -19.19 5.08
CA ASN A 53 6.14 -18.43 4.32
C ASN A 53 5.55 -17.47 3.26
N ARG A 54 4.35 -16.92 3.48
CA ARG A 54 3.66 -16.04 2.50
C ARG A 54 3.79 -14.54 2.77
N MET A 55 4.48 -14.14 3.85
CA MET A 55 4.76 -12.73 4.16
C MET A 55 6.12 -12.37 3.59
N ILE A 56 6.14 -11.61 2.50
CA ILE A 56 7.39 -11.18 1.83
C ILE A 56 7.95 -9.93 2.54
N ASN A 57 7.08 -9.00 2.92
CA ASN A 57 7.45 -7.80 3.68
C ASN A 57 6.57 -7.68 4.95
N ASP A 58 7.13 -7.47 6.14
CA ASP A 58 6.32 -7.17 7.35
C ASP A 58 6.25 -5.66 7.55
N ASN A 59 5.15 -5.07 7.09
CA ASN A 59 4.97 -3.61 7.05
C ASN A 59 4.85 -2.95 8.44
N ALA A 60 4.74 -3.74 9.52
CA ALA A 60 4.75 -3.19 10.87
C ALA A 60 6.11 -3.38 11.53
N SER A 61 6.50 -2.39 12.32
CA SER A 61 7.69 -2.48 13.16
C SER A 61 7.67 -3.73 14.05
N ARG A 62 8.84 -4.37 14.19
CA ARG A 62 9.08 -5.42 15.19
C ARG A 62 8.65 -4.98 16.60
N MET A 63 8.90 -3.72 16.98
CA MET A 63 8.49 -3.21 18.30
C MET A 63 6.97 -3.14 18.46
N VAL A 64 6.22 -2.79 17.41
CA VAL A 64 4.73 -2.81 17.44
C VAL A 64 4.22 -4.25 17.47
N ILE A 65 4.90 -5.16 16.76
CA ILE A 65 4.60 -6.59 16.77
C ILE A 65 4.87 -7.17 18.16
N ASP A 66 5.97 -6.83 18.80
CA ASP A 66 6.38 -7.38 20.09
C ASP A 66 5.58 -6.77 21.24
N ALA A 67 5.21 -5.50 21.14
CA ALA A 67 4.26 -4.85 22.05
C ALA A 67 2.82 -5.34 21.88
N THR A 68 2.51 -6.07 20.81
CA THR A 68 1.23 -6.76 20.64
C THR A 68 1.28 -8.07 21.41
N ILE A 69 0.47 -8.20 22.47
CA ILE A 69 0.32 -9.45 23.23
C ILE A 69 0.03 -10.61 22.26
N ASN A 70 0.67 -11.76 22.45
CA ASN A 70 0.65 -12.89 21.50
C ASN A 70 -0.77 -13.31 21.06
N GLU A 71 -1.78 -13.19 21.92
CA GLU A 71 -3.18 -13.46 21.55
C GLU A 71 -3.73 -12.53 20.46
N ASN A 72 -3.25 -11.29 20.40
CA ASN A 72 -3.68 -10.31 19.41
C ASN A 72 -3.00 -10.49 18.04
N LYS A 73 -1.92 -11.29 17.97
CA LYS A 73 -1.28 -11.69 16.70
C LYS A 73 -2.11 -12.74 15.92
N LYS A 74 -3.09 -13.35 16.59
CA LYS A 74 -4.01 -14.38 16.04
C LYS A 74 -5.11 -13.81 15.15
N TYR A 75 -5.34 -12.50 15.18
CA TYR A 75 -6.40 -11.86 14.40
C TYR A 75 -5.89 -11.29 13.08
N ALA A 76 -6.66 -11.49 12.01
CA ALA A 76 -6.59 -10.64 10.84
C ALA A 76 -7.18 -9.27 11.21
N ARG A 77 -6.63 -8.20 10.66
CA ARG A 77 -7.00 -6.83 11.02
C ARG A 77 -7.29 -5.99 9.79
N LEU A 78 -8.36 -5.22 9.89
CA LEU A 78 -8.69 -4.12 9.01
C LEU A 78 -8.80 -2.84 9.84
N TYR A 79 -8.65 -1.68 9.21
CA TYR A 79 -8.77 -0.38 9.86
C TYR A 79 -10.07 0.30 9.47
N PHE A 80 -10.57 1.15 10.37
CA PHE A 80 -11.75 2.00 10.09
C PHE A 80 -11.46 3.09 9.06
N ARG A 81 -10.21 3.54 8.95
CA ARG A 81 -9.81 4.62 8.05
C ARG A 81 -8.41 4.40 7.47
N PRO A 82 -8.10 5.01 6.31
CA PRO A 82 -6.72 5.23 5.88
C PRO A 82 -6.07 6.35 6.72
N LEU A 83 -4.83 6.71 6.39
CA LEU A 83 -4.03 7.75 7.04
C LEU A 83 -3.87 7.52 8.55
N THR A 84 -3.63 6.27 8.94
CA THR A 84 -3.37 5.93 10.34
C THR A 84 -2.00 6.45 10.78
N PRO A 85 -1.79 6.71 12.09
CA PRO A 85 -0.46 7.07 12.59
C PRO A 85 0.63 6.08 12.18
N THR A 86 0.34 4.77 12.18
CA THR A 86 1.31 3.76 11.72
C THR A 86 1.63 3.89 10.25
N GLN A 87 0.62 4.19 9.41
CA GLN A 87 0.80 4.43 7.99
C GLN A 87 1.75 5.61 7.72
N TYR A 88 1.61 6.70 8.46
CA TYR A 88 2.48 7.88 8.32
C TYR A 88 3.98 7.51 8.47
N HIS A 89 4.31 6.61 9.40
CA HIS A 89 5.70 6.22 9.65
C HIS A 89 6.23 5.23 8.61
N ASN A 90 5.42 4.29 8.13
CA ASN A 90 5.90 3.21 7.26
C ASN A 90 5.66 3.44 5.76
N GLU A 91 4.78 4.34 5.34
CA GLU A 91 4.43 4.50 3.91
C GLU A 91 5.58 5.08 3.08
N GLY A 92 5.91 4.43 1.96
CA GLY A 92 6.96 4.85 1.04
C GLY A 92 8.37 4.51 1.53
N TYR A 93 9.27 4.28 0.58
CA TYR A 93 10.63 3.86 0.85
C TYR A 93 11.38 4.91 1.68
N LYS A 94 12.08 4.46 2.71
CA LYS A 94 12.99 5.30 3.49
C LYS A 94 14.34 4.58 3.62
N PRO A 95 15.48 5.25 3.42
CA PRO A 95 16.79 4.75 3.82
C PRO A 95 16.77 4.30 5.28
N LYS A 96 17.54 3.26 5.62
CA LYS A 96 17.50 2.63 6.95
C LYS A 96 17.66 3.63 8.10
N ILE A 97 18.51 4.64 7.91
CA ILE A 97 18.76 5.70 8.91
C ILE A 97 17.52 6.54 9.24
N LEU A 98 16.57 6.67 8.31
CA LEU A 98 15.32 7.41 8.49
C LEU A 98 14.17 6.56 9.02
N ARG A 99 14.32 5.23 9.08
CA ARG A 99 13.22 4.33 9.47
C ARG A 99 13.01 4.37 10.97
N GLN A 100 11.83 4.82 11.39
CA GLN A 100 11.41 4.67 12.78
C GLN A 100 11.00 3.22 13.04
N LEU A 101 11.62 2.62 14.05
CA LEU A 101 11.33 1.26 14.52
C LEU A 101 11.46 0.18 13.42
N GLU A 102 12.33 0.42 12.42
CA GLU A 102 12.59 -0.44 11.26
C GLU A 102 11.36 -0.76 10.37
N ALA A 103 10.24 -0.05 10.52
CA ALA A 103 9.05 -0.29 9.69
C ALA A 103 9.16 0.43 8.33
N ASP A 104 8.88 -0.29 7.25
CA ASP A 104 8.78 0.29 5.91
C ASP A 104 7.72 -0.47 5.08
N CYS A 105 7.01 0.26 4.24
CA CYS A 105 6.06 -0.22 3.25
C CYS A 105 6.33 0.55 1.95
N PRO A 106 7.37 0.13 1.20
CA PRO A 106 7.90 0.89 0.08
C PRO A 106 6.88 1.12 -1.04
N VAL A 107 6.15 0.06 -1.38
CA VAL A 107 5.15 0.04 -2.46
C VAL A 107 3.77 -0.32 -1.89
N PRO A 108 3.05 0.64 -1.29
CA PRO A 108 1.83 0.39 -0.54
C PRO A 108 0.60 0.19 -1.43
N VAL A 109 -0.29 -0.69 -0.99
CA VAL A 109 -1.59 -0.98 -1.60
C VAL A 109 -2.67 -1.05 -0.53
N PHE A 110 -3.86 -0.53 -0.82
CA PHE A 110 -5.04 -0.70 0.01
C PHE A 110 -6.04 -1.68 -0.60
N PHE A 111 -6.54 -2.61 0.21
CA PHE A 111 -7.81 -3.28 -0.06
C PHE A 111 -8.93 -2.53 0.65
N CYS A 112 -9.99 -2.16 -0.08
CA CYS A 112 -11.20 -1.55 0.47
C CYS A 112 -12.33 -2.58 0.46
N LEU A 113 -12.74 -3.04 1.64
CA LEU A 113 -13.76 -4.06 1.83
C LEU A 113 -15.06 -3.44 2.32
N ASN A 114 -16.21 -3.89 1.83
CA ASN A 114 -17.52 -3.38 2.25
C ASN A 114 -17.72 -3.51 3.76
N SER A 115 -17.88 -2.38 4.45
CA SER A 115 -17.89 -2.33 5.91
C SER A 115 -19.10 -3.02 6.53
N ALA A 116 -20.30 -2.80 5.98
CA ALA A 116 -21.52 -3.42 6.47
C ALA A 116 -21.48 -4.95 6.33
N GLN A 117 -21.01 -5.47 5.20
CA GLN A 117 -20.86 -6.91 5.00
C GLN A 117 -19.82 -7.52 5.94
N ILE A 118 -18.69 -6.84 6.17
CA ILE A 118 -17.65 -7.31 7.09
C ILE A 118 -18.15 -7.34 8.54
N LEU A 119 -18.89 -6.32 8.99
CA LEU A 119 -19.47 -6.31 10.35
C LEU A 119 -20.46 -7.45 10.58
N ASN A 120 -21.19 -7.85 9.54
CA ASN A 120 -22.10 -8.99 9.57
C ASN A 120 -21.40 -10.34 9.38
N TYR A 121 -20.11 -10.36 9.02
CA TYR A 121 -19.38 -11.61 8.82
C TYR A 121 -19.16 -12.34 10.17
N PRO A 122 -19.42 -13.66 10.24
CA PRO A 122 -19.34 -14.39 11.50
C PRO A 122 -17.99 -14.29 12.22
N GLY A 123 -18.06 -13.97 13.51
CA GLY A 123 -16.89 -13.84 14.38
C GLY A 123 -16.10 -12.53 14.20
N THR A 124 -16.63 -11.58 13.41
CA THR A 124 -16.11 -10.22 13.37
C THR A 124 -16.29 -9.53 14.72
N LYS A 125 -15.24 -8.87 15.18
CA LYS A 125 -15.22 -8.02 16.37
C LYS A 125 -14.52 -6.71 16.04
N PHE A 126 -14.55 -5.75 16.94
CA PHE A 126 -13.90 -4.47 16.74
C PHE A 126 -13.28 -3.92 18.02
N ALA A 127 -12.22 -3.12 17.87
CA ALA A 127 -11.52 -2.43 18.93
C ALA A 127 -11.46 -0.94 18.61
N GLU A 128 -11.96 -0.12 19.54
CA GLU A 128 -12.09 1.33 19.41
C GLU A 128 -10.78 2.10 19.61
N LYS A 129 -9.81 1.46 20.27
CA LYS A 129 -8.44 1.93 20.44
C LYS A 129 -7.60 0.71 20.12
N GLY A 130 -6.80 0.76 19.06
CA GLY A 130 -6.23 -0.42 18.38
C GLY A 130 -5.61 -1.51 19.27
N LEU A 131 -5.37 -2.69 18.70
CA LEU A 131 -4.88 -3.87 19.41
C LEU A 131 -3.40 -3.84 19.81
N ALA A 132 -2.69 -2.74 19.59
CA ALA A 132 -1.33 -2.55 20.08
C ALA A 132 -1.36 -1.95 21.51
N GLY A 133 -0.70 -2.60 22.48
CA GLY A 133 -0.70 -2.19 23.90
C GLY A 133 -1.46 -3.14 24.82
N GLY A 134 -1.92 -2.66 25.99
CA GLY A 134 -2.68 -3.46 26.98
C GLY A 134 -4.14 -3.03 27.18
N ARG A 135 -4.65 -2.09 26.38
CA ARG A 135 -5.94 -1.41 26.58
C ARG A 135 -7.01 -1.84 25.56
N HIS A 136 -7.25 -3.13 25.41
CA HIS A 136 -8.18 -3.62 24.38
C HIS A 136 -9.58 -3.85 24.94
N ASN A 137 -10.49 -2.95 24.59
CA ASN A 137 -11.92 -3.19 24.77
C ASN A 137 -12.48 -3.77 23.47
N ILE A 138 -12.29 -5.09 23.27
CA ILE A 138 -12.83 -5.79 22.10
C ILE A 138 -14.34 -5.94 22.26
N LYS A 139 -15.08 -5.32 21.37
CA LYS A 139 -16.54 -5.27 21.36
C LYS A 139 -17.11 -6.07 20.18
N THR A 140 -18.39 -6.41 20.27
CA THR A 140 -19.17 -7.07 19.22
C THR A 140 -20.64 -6.67 19.34
N GLY A 141 -21.40 -6.82 18.26
CA GLY A 141 -22.83 -6.50 18.22
C GLY A 141 -23.11 -5.04 17.85
N VAL A 142 -24.32 -4.82 17.35
CA VAL A 142 -24.73 -3.53 16.79
C VAL A 142 -24.84 -2.44 17.85
N ASP A 143 -25.33 -2.79 19.05
CA ASP A 143 -25.47 -1.84 20.16
C ASP A 143 -24.11 -1.26 20.57
N ALA A 144 -23.13 -2.15 20.84
CA ALA A 144 -21.77 -1.73 21.17
C ALA A 144 -21.05 -0.99 20.03
N PHE A 145 -21.44 -1.24 18.77
CA PHE A 145 -20.91 -0.51 17.61
C PHE A 145 -21.50 0.90 17.53
N SER A 146 -22.78 1.07 17.89
CA SER A 146 -23.46 2.37 17.90
C SER A 146 -22.87 3.33 18.94
N GLU A 147 -22.23 2.79 19.98
CA GLU A 147 -21.59 3.54 21.06
C GLU A 147 -20.14 3.96 20.76
N LEU A 148 -19.57 3.59 19.61
CA LEU A 148 -18.21 3.99 19.26
C LEU A 148 -18.09 5.51 19.07
N ASN A 149 -16.95 6.06 19.46
CA ASN A 149 -16.63 7.46 19.22
C ASN A 149 -16.18 7.69 17.77
N PHE A 150 -17.14 7.66 16.85
CA PHE A 150 -16.88 7.82 15.41
C PHE A 150 -16.22 9.15 15.04
N ASP A 151 -16.48 10.21 15.80
CA ASP A 151 -15.84 11.52 15.61
C ASP A 151 -14.32 11.40 15.77
N LYS A 152 -13.85 10.77 16.85
CA LYS A 152 -12.41 10.51 17.04
C LYS A 152 -11.86 9.45 16.10
N ILE A 153 -12.65 8.42 15.75
CA ILE A 153 -12.22 7.37 14.82
C ILE A 153 -11.95 7.95 13.45
N TYR A 154 -12.85 8.79 12.93
CA TYR A 154 -12.76 9.38 11.60
C TYR A 154 -12.12 10.77 11.59
N HIS A 155 -11.63 11.26 12.74
CA HIS A 155 -10.94 12.54 12.85
C HIS A 155 -9.83 12.65 11.79
N ASP A 156 -9.94 13.65 10.92
CA ASP A 156 -9.01 13.92 9.82
C ASP A 156 -8.49 15.36 9.92
N GLY A 157 -7.18 15.50 10.15
CA GLY A 157 -6.57 16.79 10.43
C GLY A 157 -5.53 16.77 11.54
N TRP A 158 -5.00 17.95 11.85
CA TRP A 158 -4.06 18.15 12.93
C TRP A 158 -4.74 18.01 14.29
N TYR A 159 -4.01 17.53 15.29
CA TYR A 159 -4.44 17.54 16.69
C TYR A 159 -3.23 17.85 17.57
N ASP A 160 -3.47 18.53 18.70
CA ASP A 160 -2.43 18.81 19.66
C ASP A 160 -2.21 17.57 20.54
N SER A 161 -1.05 16.91 20.42
CA SER A 161 -0.75 15.75 21.25
C SER A 161 -0.66 16.04 22.76
N SER A 162 -0.49 17.30 23.16
CA SER A 162 -0.47 17.70 24.57
C SER A 162 -1.87 17.73 25.20
N CYS A 163 -2.92 18.00 24.41
CA CYS A 163 -4.31 18.05 24.87
C CYS A 163 -5.14 16.84 24.41
N ASP A 164 -4.86 16.30 23.22
CA ASP A 164 -5.66 15.29 22.52
C ASP A 164 -4.88 14.01 22.22
N ASN A 165 -4.04 13.58 23.15
CA ASN A 165 -3.18 12.40 22.98
C ASN A 165 -3.99 11.13 22.66
N ASP A 166 -5.28 11.07 23.04
CA ASP A 166 -6.08 9.88 22.82
C ASP A 166 -6.57 9.69 21.36
N ILE A 167 -6.63 10.76 20.55
CA ILE A 167 -7.04 10.72 19.13
C ILE A 167 -6.15 9.74 18.35
N LYS A 168 -4.85 9.69 18.65
CA LYS A 168 -3.90 8.75 18.02
C LYS A 168 -4.38 7.30 18.11
N TYR A 169 -4.95 6.91 19.26
CA TYR A 169 -5.41 5.55 19.49
C TYR A 169 -6.74 5.26 18.78
N TYR A 170 -7.64 6.25 18.71
CA TYR A 170 -8.91 6.10 17.98
C TYR A 170 -8.69 5.98 16.46
N ARG A 171 -7.72 6.72 15.91
CA ARG A 171 -7.30 6.60 14.50
C ARG A 171 -6.71 5.23 14.15
N LEU A 172 -6.38 4.42 15.15
CA LEU A 172 -5.93 3.03 15.03
C LEU A 172 -7.04 2.03 15.36
N SER A 173 -8.31 2.44 15.31
CA SER A 173 -9.43 1.51 15.49
C SER A 173 -9.38 0.39 14.45
N GLU A 174 -9.69 -0.82 14.91
CA GLU A 174 -9.50 -2.04 14.14
C GLU A 174 -10.76 -2.91 14.12
N ILE A 175 -11.01 -3.55 12.97
CA ILE A 175 -11.93 -4.67 12.81
C ILE A 175 -11.11 -5.95 12.76
N ILE A 176 -11.52 -6.96 13.52
CA ILE A 176 -10.74 -8.17 13.72
C ILE A 176 -11.55 -9.46 13.56
N ASN A 177 -10.87 -10.50 13.07
CA ASN A 177 -11.42 -11.85 12.97
C ASN A 177 -10.31 -12.91 13.14
N LYS A 178 -10.54 -13.94 13.96
CA LYS A 178 -9.55 -15.02 14.19
C LYS A 178 -9.34 -15.90 12.95
N LYS A 179 -10.38 -16.10 12.15
CA LYS A 179 -10.31 -16.92 10.94
C LYS A 179 -9.60 -16.18 9.81
N GLY A 180 -9.82 -14.87 9.72
CA GLY A 180 -9.44 -14.04 8.59
C GLY A 180 -10.66 -13.47 7.89
N PHE A 181 -10.44 -12.65 6.87
CA PHE A 181 -11.50 -12.12 6.01
C PHE A 181 -11.29 -12.64 4.59
N PRO A 182 -12.29 -13.31 3.98
CA PRO A 182 -12.22 -13.62 2.56
C PRO A 182 -12.29 -12.32 1.75
N LEU A 183 -11.65 -12.29 0.59
CA LEU A 183 -11.76 -11.15 -0.32
C LEU A 183 -13.13 -11.10 -0.98
N GLU A 184 -13.69 -12.23 -1.41
CA GLU A 184 -15.02 -12.27 -1.98
C GLU A 184 -16.05 -12.71 -0.92
N PRO A 185 -17.23 -12.05 -0.84
CA PRO A 185 -17.74 -11.01 -1.75
C PRO A 185 -17.38 -9.57 -1.33
N PHE A 186 -16.50 -9.39 -0.33
CA PHE A 186 -16.36 -8.13 0.40
C PHE A 186 -15.52 -7.05 -0.32
N LEU A 187 -14.53 -7.45 -1.12
CA LEU A 187 -13.57 -6.57 -1.77
C LEU A 187 -14.26 -5.71 -2.84
N GLN A 188 -14.25 -4.40 -2.65
CA GLN A 188 -14.87 -3.45 -3.58
C GLN A 188 -13.83 -2.87 -4.55
N CYS A 189 -12.69 -2.42 -4.03
CA CYS A 189 -11.59 -1.92 -4.84
C CYS A 189 -10.22 -2.13 -4.18
N ILE A 190 -9.19 -2.00 -5.00
CA ILE A 190 -7.79 -2.04 -4.60
C ILE A 190 -7.18 -0.71 -5.05
N LEU A 191 -6.66 0.06 -4.10
CA LEU A 191 -6.11 1.39 -4.38
C LEU A 191 -4.59 1.31 -4.42
N CYS A 192 -4.01 1.88 -5.48
CA CYS A 192 -2.58 2.14 -5.62
C CYS A 192 -2.33 3.65 -5.45
N ARG A 193 -1.15 4.01 -4.93
CA ARG A 193 -0.77 5.41 -4.67
C ARG A 193 -0.37 6.14 -5.95
N SER A 194 0.13 5.43 -6.96
CA SER A 194 0.59 6.01 -8.22
C SER A 194 0.23 5.17 -9.45
N VAL A 195 0.52 5.72 -10.64
CA VAL A 195 0.39 5.00 -11.91
C VAL A 195 1.39 3.84 -11.95
N ALA A 196 2.65 4.09 -11.57
CA ALA A 196 3.68 3.06 -11.56
C ALA A 196 3.32 1.86 -10.66
N GLU A 197 2.80 2.11 -9.45
CA GLU A 197 2.37 1.05 -8.54
C GLU A 197 1.18 0.24 -9.07
N LYS A 198 0.25 0.92 -9.75
CA LYS A 198 -0.89 0.27 -10.41
C LYS A 198 -0.40 -0.66 -11.51
N ASP A 199 0.49 -0.18 -12.36
CA ASP A 199 1.03 -0.94 -13.48
C ASP A 199 1.87 -2.13 -12.99
N MET A 200 2.69 -1.93 -11.96
CA MET A 200 3.42 -3.01 -11.30
C MET A 200 2.47 -4.08 -10.73
N LEU A 201 1.39 -3.70 -10.05
CA LEU A 201 0.46 -4.69 -9.50
C LEU A 201 -0.21 -5.51 -10.61
N LEU A 202 -0.62 -4.85 -11.69
CA LEU A 202 -1.20 -5.50 -12.87
C LEU A 202 -0.19 -6.46 -13.52
N TYR A 203 1.05 -6.02 -13.71
CA TYR A 203 2.14 -6.84 -14.21
C TYR A 203 2.37 -8.08 -13.34
N LEU A 204 2.54 -7.90 -12.02
CA LEU A 204 2.79 -9.00 -11.10
C LEU A 204 1.64 -10.02 -11.11
N LEU A 205 0.38 -9.57 -11.18
CA LEU A 205 -0.77 -10.47 -11.30
C LEU A 205 -0.78 -11.22 -12.63
N GLN A 206 -0.50 -10.55 -13.74
CA GLN A 206 -0.43 -11.18 -15.06
C GLN A 206 0.66 -12.26 -15.11
N ARG A 207 1.83 -11.98 -14.51
CA ARG A 207 2.94 -12.94 -14.39
C ARG A 207 2.61 -14.09 -13.45
N ARG A 208 1.83 -13.85 -12.40
CA ARG A 208 1.39 -14.88 -11.45
C ARG A 208 0.34 -15.81 -12.07
N SER A 209 -0.69 -15.25 -12.69
CA SER A 209 -1.77 -15.99 -13.34
C SER A 209 -2.69 -15.06 -14.13
N LYS A 210 -2.90 -15.38 -15.41
CA LYS A 210 -3.90 -14.69 -16.25
C LYS A 210 -5.29 -14.65 -15.59
N ASN A 211 -5.69 -15.70 -14.89
CA ASN A 211 -6.99 -15.75 -14.20
C ASN A 211 -7.07 -14.74 -13.03
N LEU A 212 -5.99 -14.59 -12.25
CA LEU A 212 -5.93 -13.59 -11.18
C LEU A 212 -5.98 -12.17 -11.74
N TYR A 213 -5.22 -11.91 -12.81
CA TYR A 213 -5.25 -10.64 -13.51
C TYR A 213 -6.67 -10.30 -13.98
N GLU A 214 -7.31 -11.19 -14.73
CA GLU A 214 -8.66 -10.96 -15.25
C GLU A 214 -9.69 -10.73 -14.14
N LYS A 215 -9.57 -11.48 -13.03
CA LYS A 215 -10.46 -11.34 -11.87
C LYS A 215 -10.38 -9.96 -11.21
N TYR A 216 -9.17 -9.42 -11.03
CA TYR A 216 -8.96 -8.23 -10.19
C TYR A 216 -8.64 -6.95 -10.96
N LYS A 217 -8.24 -7.00 -12.24
CA LYS A 217 -7.80 -5.82 -13.00
C LYS A 217 -8.78 -4.64 -12.97
N LYS A 218 -10.09 -4.92 -12.97
CA LYS A 218 -11.15 -3.89 -12.92
C LYS A 218 -11.34 -3.27 -11.53
N LYS A 219 -10.87 -3.93 -10.47
CA LYS A 219 -10.92 -3.44 -9.08
C LYS A 219 -9.68 -2.62 -8.71
N ILE A 220 -8.59 -2.75 -9.46
CA ILE A 220 -7.32 -2.03 -9.22
C ILE A 220 -7.40 -0.64 -9.83
N ILE A 221 -7.31 0.40 -8.99
CA ILE A 221 -7.47 1.78 -9.42
C ILE A 221 -6.43 2.69 -8.79
N PHE A 222 -6.05 3.72 -9.54
CA PHE A 222 -5.33 4.89 -9.06
C PHE A 222 -6.31 6.07 -9.05
N ARG A 223 -6.60 6.60 -7.86
CA ARG A 223 -7.55 7.71 -7.64
C ARG A 223 -7.01 8.66 -6.57
N PRO A 224 -6.07 9.57 -6.91
CA PRO A 224 -5.38 10.41 -5.92
C PRO A 224 -6.32 11.32 -5.14
N LYS A 225 -7.48 11.69 -5.73
CA LYS A 225 -8.52 12.50 -5.06
C LYS A 225 -9.13 11.85 -3.81
N LEU A 226 -8.99 10.53 -3.64
CA LEU A 226 -9.45 9.84 -2.43
C LEU A 226 -8.54 10.09 -1.22
N LYS A 227 -7.29 10.54 -1.41
CA LYS A 227 -6.36 10.84 -0.30
C LYS A 227 -6.18 9.70 0.72
N CYS A 228 -6.11 8.45 0.25
CA CYS A 228 -5.86 7.30 1.14
C CYS A 228 -4.39 7.17 1.58
N PHE A 229 -3.50 7.86 0.89
CA PHE A 229 -2.05 7.79 1.06
C PHE A 229 -1.54 9.13 1.56
N ASN A 230 -0.58 9.12 2.49
CA ASN A 230 0.12 10.33 2.91
C ASN A 230 0.94 10.93 1.76
N SER A 231 1.22 10.12 0.74
CA SER A 231 1.82 10.47 -0.55
C SER A 231 3.13 11.20 -0.35
N ASN A 232 3.06 12.53 -0.37
CA ASN A 232 4.23 13.37 -0.36
C ASN A 232 4.84 13.56 1.04
N HIS A 233 4.07 13.37 2.12
CA HIS A 233 4.52 13.63 3.49
C HIS A 233 5.29 12.49 4.17
N THR A 234 5.75 11.49 3.42
CA THR A 234 6.42 10.31 4.00
C THR A 234 7.67 9.92 3.21
N GLY A 235 7.75 8.68 2.71
CA GLY A 235 8.90 8.15 1.98
C GLY A 235 8.89 8.49 0.48
N ILE A 236 10.05 8.35 -0.16
CA ILE A 236 10.16 8.47 -1.62
C ILE A 236 9.43 7.31 -2.32
N PHE A 237 8.85 7.59 -3.49
CA PHE A 237 8.24 6.57 -4.34
C PHE A 237 8.21 6.99 -5.82
N ILE A 238 7.96 6.01 -6.69
CA ILE A 238 7.85 6.21 -8.13
C ILE A 238 6.40 6.58 -8.48
N LYS A 239 6.20 7.77 -9.06
CA LYS A 239 4.89 8.24 -9.54
C LYS A 239 4.54 7.58 -10.87
N GLU A 240 5.49 7.55 -11.78
CA GLU A 240 5.29 7.15 -13.16
C GLU A 240 6.60 6.67 -13.77
N VAL A 241 6.50 5.72 -14.69
CA VAL A 241 7.61 5.26 -15.53
C VAL A 241 7.07 5.18 -16.95
N TYR A 242 7.69 5.87 -17.89
CA TYR A 242 7.28 5.88 -19.28
C TYR A 242 8.48 6.04 -20.20
N MET A 243 8.26 5.68 -21.46
CA MET A 243 9.21 5.93 -22.55
C MET A 243 8.66 7.07 -23.40
N ASP A 244 9.54 7.97 -23.82
CA ASP A 244 9.29 8.89 -24.94
C ASP A 244 10.38 8.64 -25.98
N ASP A 245 9.99 8.20 -27.18
CA ASP A 245 10.91 7.63 -28.18
C ASP A 245 11.87 6.57 -27.58
N SER A 246 13.17 6.89 -27.50
CA SER A 246 14.22 6.03 -26.94
C SER A 246 14.60 6.37 -25.51
N ASP A 247 13.95 7.35 -24.89
CA ASP A 247 14.32 7.89 -23.59
C ASP A 247 13.41 7.33 -22.50
N LEU A 248 14.01 6.79 -21.43
CA LEU A 248 13.30 6.23 -20.29
C LEU A 248 13.21 7.26 -19.17
N TYR A 249 11.99 7.62 -18.79
CA TYR A 249 11.71 8.52 -17.68
C TYR A 249 11.20 7.77 -16.46
N ILE A 250 11.82 7.99 -15.30
CA ILE A 250 11.37 7.48 -14.00
C ILE A 250 11.12 8.68 -13.09
N ILE A 251 9.86 8.99 -12.82
CA ILE A 251 9.45 10.18 -12.07
C ILE A 251 9.15 9.83 -10.62
N PHE A 252 9.76 10.56 -9.68
CA PHE A 252 9.53 10.39 -8.25
C PHE A 252 8.54 11.43 -7.69
N ASN A 253 8.07 11.21 -6.46
CA ASN A 253 7.22 12.16 -5.74
C ASN A 253 7.92 13.45 -5.34
N ASP A 254 7.14 14.48 -5.02
CA ASP A 254 7.64 15.84 -4.84
C ASP A 254 8.64 15.91 -3.67
N ALA A 255 9.87 16.31 -3.98
CA ALA A 255 11.00 16.27 -3.05
C ALA A 255 10.80 17.18 -1.83
N GLU A 256 10.16 18.35 -2.04
CA GLU A 256 9.97 19.40 -1.04
C GLU A 256 9.03 19.00 0.10
N GLN A 257 8.27 17.93 -0.10
CA GLN A 257 7.25 17.50 0.84
C GLN A 257 7.66 16.24 1.62
N ARG A 258 8.79 15.61 1.23
CA ARG A 258 9.29 14.39 1.87
C ARG A 258 9.62 14.67 3.32
N TYR A 259 9.38 13.66 4.16
CA TYR A 259 9.65 13.76 5.58
C TYR A 259 11.15 13.71 5.84
N THR A 260 11.73 14.83 6.25
CA THR A 260 13.15 14.94 6.63
C THR A 260 13.25 15.58 8.01
N HIS A 261 13.87 14.89 8.96
CA HIS A 261 14.12 15.43 10.29
C HIS A 261 15.43 16.22 10.40
N GLU A 262 16.31 16.14 9.42
CA GLU A 262 17.71 16.54 9.57
C GLU A 262 18.25 17.21 8.29
N GLU A 263 19.15 18.16 8.47
CA GLU A 263 19.92 18.84 7.40
C GLU A 263 21.02 17.93 6.81
N GLU A 264 21.11 16.68 7.25
CA GLU A 264 22.11 15.73 6.77
C GLU A 264 21.82 15.26 5.34
N ILE A 265 22.90 15.13 4.57
CA ILE A 265 22.86 14.52 3.24
C ILE A 265 22.61 13.02 3.44
N ILE A 266 21.41 12.59 3.09
CA ILE A 266 21.04 11.18 3.09
C ILE A 266 21.00 10.72 1.65
N ASP A 267 21.85 9.76 1.33
CA ASP A 267 21.91 9.18 0.01
C ASP A 267 21.34 7.76 0.00
N PHE A 268 20.95 7.32 -1.19
CA PHE A 268 20.51 5.96 -1.47
C PHE A 268 20.85 5.62 -2.92
N VAL A 269 20.92 4.33 -3.22
CA VAL A 269 21.25 3.83 -4.55
C VAL A 269 19.96 3.55 -5.31
N VAL A 270 19.85 4.11 -6.52
CA VAL A 270 18.83 3.72 -7.50
C VAL A 270 19.51 2.83 -8.53
N SER A 271 19.00 1.61 -8.70
CA SER A 271 19.44 0.71 -9.77
C SER A 271 18.30 0.45 -10.74
N ILE A 272 18.63 0.46 -12.03
CA ILE A 272 17.71 0.22 -13.14
C ILE A 272 18.23 -0.99 -13.92
N GLU A 273 17.38 -1.99 -14.08
CA GLU A 273 17.59 -3.15 -14.93
C GLU A 273 16.63 -3.07 -16.12
N ILE A 274 17.19 -2.99 -17.33
CA ILE A 274 16.45 -2.89 -18.59
C ILE A 274 16.73 -4.16 -19.39
N SER A 275 15.75 -5.05 -19.48
CA SER A 275 15.84 -6.25 -20.31
C SER A 275 15.04 -6.07 -21.60
N TYR A 276 15.65 -6.32 -22.74
CA TYR A 276 14.96 -6.33 -24.03
C TYR A 276 14.49 -7.75 -24.32
N LEU A 277 13.25 -7.91 -24.73
CA LEU A 277 12.63 -9.22 -24.92
C LEU A 277 11.99 -9.33 -26.29
N THR A 278 12.11 -10.52 -26.86
CA THR A 278 11.33 -10.97 -28.03
C THR A 278 9.84 -11.13 -27.68
N ASP A 279 9.00 -11.34 -28.69
CA ASP A 279 7.56 -11.59 -28.50
C ASP A 279 7.29 -12.82 -27.61
N ASP A 280 8.09 -13.88 -27.75
CA ASP A 280 8.04 -15.08 -26.89
C ASP A 280 8.68 -14.90 -25.51
N LYS A 281 8.98 -13.65 -25.12
CA LYS A 281 9.52 -13.24 -23.80
C LYS A 281 10.91 -13.79 -23.49
N LYS A 282 11.70 -14.16 -24.49
CA LYS A 282 13.14 -14.46 -24.31
C LYS A 282 13.92 -13.16 -24.18
N ILE A 283 14.87 -13.14 -23.26
CA ILE A 283 15.77 -12.00 -23.06
C ILE A 283 16.81 -12.00 -24.19
N ILE A 284 16.92 -10.89 -24.90
CA ILE A 284 17.93 -10.64 -25.92
C ILE A 284 19.22 -10.19 -25.22
N ASN A 285 19.11 -9.12 -24.44
CA ASN A 285 20.16 -8.54 -23.62
C ASN A 285 19.54 -7.82 -22.40
N THR A 286 20.40 -7.51 -21.42
CA THR A 286 20.03 -6.72 -20.24
C THR A 286 21.09 -5.66 -19.99
N VAL A 287 20.65 -4.43 -19.75
CA VAL A 287 21.46 -3.30 -19.33
C VAL A 287 21.23 -3.04 -17.85
N TYR A 288 22.30 -2.75 -17.13
CA TYR A 288 22.27 -2.43 -15.70
C TYR A 288 22.88 -1.05 -15.47
N LEU A 289 22.12 -0.19 -14.79
CA LEU A 289 22.52 1.15 -14.40
C LEU A 289 22.36 1.27 -12.89
N SER A 290 23.27 1.97 -12.23
CA SER A 290 23.22 2.17 -10.79
C SER A 290 23.91 3.47 -10.44
N GLU A 291 23.22 4.32 -9.70
CA GLU A 291 23.74 5.63 -9.29
C GLU A 291 23.25 5.99 -7.89
N GLN A 292 24.07 6.75 -7.17
CA GLN A 292 23.77 7.25 -5.83
C GLN A 292 23.13 8.62 -5.93
N PHE A 293 21.98 8.80 -5.28
CA PHE A 293 21.22 10.03 -5.29
C PHE A 293 20.95 10.56 -3.89
N ASN A 294 20.85 11.87 -3.78
CA ASN A 294 20.38 12.52 -2.55
C ASN A 294 18.87 12.30 -2.39
N TYR A 295 18.50 11.53 -1.36
CA TYR A 295 17.13 11.15 -1.02
C TYR A 295 16.18 12.34 -0.89
N THR A 296 16.67 13.48 -0.42
CA THR A 296 15.84 14.67 -0.14
C THR A 296 15.66 15.57 -1.36
N LYS A 297 16.51 15.44 -2.39
CA LYS A 297 16.55 16.37 -3.53
C LYS A 297 16.14 15.73 -4.86
N ILE A 298 16.35 14.42 -5.03
CA ILE A 298 16.12 13.76 -6.31
C ILE A 298 14.64 13.81 -6.71
N ARG A 299 14.34 14.12 -7.98
CA ARG A 299 12.96 14.20 -8.50
C ARG A 299 12.62 13.09 -9.50
N GLY A 300 13.63 12.39 -10.00
CA GLY A 300 13.51 11.32 -10.97
C GLY A 300 14.86 10.99 -11.58
N CYS A 301 14.88 10.01 -12.47
CA CYS A 301 16.02 9.60 -13.25
C CYS A 301 15.60 9.50 -14.72
N GLU A 302 16.56 9.70 -15.62
CA GLU A 302 16.39 9.62 -17.06
C GLU A 302 17.49 8.71 -17.62
N VAL A 303 17.15 7.93 -18.64
CA VAL A 303 18.14 7.16 -19.41
C VAL A 303 17.93 7.50 -20.87
N ASP A 304 18.85 8.30 -21.41
CA ASP A 304 18.77 8.84 -22.76
C ASP A 304 19.24 7.80 -23.79
N ASN A 305 18.65 7.87 -24.98
CA ASN A 305 19.08 7.18 -26.20
C ASN A 305 19.27 5.67 -25.98
N LEU A 306 18.27 4.98 -25.45
CA LEU A 306 18.31 3.53 -25.35
C LEU A 306 18.45 2.89 -26.74
N GLU A 307 19.52 2.13 -26.93
CA GLU A 307 19.73 1.32 -28.12
C GLU A 307 18.81 0.08 -28.06
N ILE A 308 17.58 0.24 -28.55
CA ILE A 308 16.57 -0.82 -28.59
C ILE A 308 16.93 -1.78 -29.76
N PRO A 309 17.21 -3.07 -29.50
CA PRO A 309 17.47 -4.05 -30.56
C PRO A 309 16.27 -4.20 -31.48
N GLU A 310 16.51 -4.41 -32.79
CA GLU A 310 15.44 -4.58 -33.78
C GLU A 310 14.52 -5.77 -33.47
N GLU A 311 15.02 -6.83 -32.83
CA GLU A 311 14.21 -7.99 -32.45
C GLU A 311 13.41 -7.77 -31.14
N ALA A 312 13.57 -6.63 -30.46
CA ALA A 312 12.90 -6.35 -29.20
C ALA A 312 11.43 -5.99 -29.44
N TYR A 313 10.56 -6.80 -28.86
CA TYR A 313 9.11 -6.60 -28.85
C TYR A 313 8.61 -6.01 -27.52
N PHE A 314 9.38 -6.23 -26.45
CA PHE A 314 9.11 -5.65 -25.13
C PHE A 314 10.40 -5.12 -24.49
N ILE A 315 10.26 -4.08 -23.67
CA ILE A 315 11.28 -3.65 -22.73
C ILE A 315 10.75 -3.91 -21.32
N ARG A 316 11.43 -4.76 -20.56
CA ARG A 316 11.16 -4.95 -19.14
C ARG A 316 12.04 -4.01 -18.34
N ILE A 317 11.41 -3.16 -17.55
CA ILE A 317 12.08 -2.23 -16.65
C ILE A 317 11.86 -2.71 -15.23
N LYS A 318 12.95 -2.79 -14.46
CA LYS A 318 12.92 -2.99 -13.01
C LYS A 318 13.74 -1.88 -12.35
N VAL A 319 13.15 -1.24 -11.34
CA VAL A 319 13.81 -0.17 -10.58
C VAL A 319 13.88 -0.58 -9.11
N THR A 320 15.04 -0.43 -8.50
CA THR A 320 15.25 -0.72 -7.07
C THR A 320 15.88 0.44 -6.32
N PHE A 321 15.48 0.64 -5.06
CA PHE A 321 16.09 1.58 -4.11
C PHE A 321 16.79 0.79 -2.98
N ASP A 322 18.12 0.87 -2.86
CA ASP A 322 18.93 0.00 -1.98
C ASP A 322 18.44 -1.47 -1.96
N ASP A 323 18.35 -2.07 -3.16
CA ASP A 323 17.85 -3.44 -3.40
C ASP A 323 16.34 -3.67 -3.21
N CYS A 324 15.58 -2.68 -2.74
CA CYS A 324 14.13 -2.78 -2.64
C CYS A 324 13.46 -2.58 -4.00
N GLU A 325 12.71 -3.56 -4.50
CA GLU A 325 11.97 -3.44 -5.78
C GLU A 325 10.84 -2.40 -5.65
N MET A 326 10.98 -1.30 -6.38
CA MET A 326 10.03 -0.18 -6.37
C MET A 326 9.11 -0.16 -7.58
N TYR A 327 9.58 -0.73 -8.68
CA TYR A 327 8.81 -0.86 -9.91
C TYR A 327 9.29 -2.05 -10.72
N LYS A 328 8.34 -2.72 -11.37
CA LYS A 328 8.62 -3.70 -12.40
C LYS A 328 7.46 -3.80 -13.38
N ASN A 329 7.75 -3.60 -14.67
CA ASN A 329 6.75 -3.74 -15.72
C ASN A 329 7.40 -4.07 -17.06
N GLU A 330 6.57 -4.45 -18.04
CA GLU A 330 6.95 -4.60 -19.45
C GLU A 330 6.21 -3.56 -20.29
N ILE A 331 6.96 -2.79 -21.07
CA ILE A 331 6.44 -1.84 -22.06
C ILE A 331 6.52 -2.53 -23.43
N TYR A 332 5.45 -2.41 -24.22
CA TYR A 332 5.44 -2.87 -25.61
C TYR A 332 6.22 -1.89 -26.47
N VAL A 333 7.16 -2.40 -27.28
CA VAL A 333 7.83 -1.61 -28.30
C VAL A 333 7.04 -1.79 -29.58
N PRO A 334 6.32 -0.75 -30.06
CA PRO A 334 5.72 -0.85 -31.37
C PRO A 334 6.84 -1.04 -32.39
N TYR A 335 6.72 -2.04 -33.27
CA TYR A 335 7.59 -2.14 -34.44
C TYR A 335 7.54 -0.78 -35.14
N SER A 336 8.68 -0.08 -35.19
CA SER A 336 8.86 0.94 -36.20
C SER A 336 8.87 0.20 -37.53
N GLU A 337 7.78 0.30 -38.28
CA GLU A 337 7.84 0.09 -39.73
C GLU A 337 8.79 1.18 -40.26
N PHE A 338 10.10 0.91 -40.22
CA PHE A 338 11.07 1.64 -41.02
C PHE A 338 10.77 1.25 -42.48
N TRP A 339 10.12 2.16 -43.19
CA TRP A 339 9.82 2.08 -44.62
C TRP A 339 11.07 2.09 -45.49
#